data_AF-A0A3N2NHX3-F1
#
_entry.id   AF-A0A3N2NHX3-F1
#
_cell.length_a   1.000
_cell.length_b   1.000
_cell.length_c   1.000
_cell.angle_alpha   90.00
_cell.angle_beta   90.00
_cell.angle_gamma   90.00
#
_symmetry.space_group_name_H-M   'P 1'
#
loop_
_entity.id
_entity.type
_entity.pdbx_description
1 polymer ?
#
loop_
_entity_poly.entity_id
_entity_poly.type
_entity_poly.pdbx_seq_one_letter_code
_entity_poly.pdbx_strand_id
1 'polypeptide(L)'
;MLNAIIMNMEENMEIYRKPVFTKQWLCVRVLFVTGLSLFMTIVACGFDALALGRKEEFLLKKEVYILLTDSIDFCFALIFVTMMTLIVMEIAYRRCLNYLQYGLTACALCIFYLLLLAMAEKMPFWLAYATVVTMTVTLITWYCKCITGNRGFSGLVSVVLALEYGLVLTLVYIGSLALLIGSLSIFVLLSLSMFLSLRLKVENNELLFKKL
;
A
#
# COMPACT_ATOMS: atom_id res chain seq x y z
N MET A 1 43.31 23.98 -23.26
CA MET A 1 43.49 22.52 -23.06
C MET A 1 42.78 22.03 -21.80
N LEU A 2 43.03 22.63 -20.63
CA LEU A 2 42.39 22.25 -19.36
C LEU A 2 40.84 22.36 -19.37
N ASN A 3 40.27 23.45 -19.89
CA ASN A 3 38.80 23.61 -19.96
C ASN A 3 38.10 22.61 -20.88
N ALA A 4 38.77 22.14 -21.95
CA ALA A 4 38.21 21.12 -22.84
C ALA A 4 38.18 19.75 -22.16
N ILE A 5 39.16 19.46 -21.29
CA ILE A 5 39.20 18.23 -20.49
C ILE A 5 38.11 18.25 -19.43
N ILE A 6 37.89 19.38 -18.74
CA ILE A 6 36.83 19.51 -17.71
C ILE A 6 35.44 19.36 -18.33
N MET A 7 35.18 20.02 -19.47
CA MET A 7 33.89 19.94 -20.16
C MET A 7 33.59 18.53 -20.67
N ASN A 8 34.60 17.85 -21.21
CA ASN A 8 34.49 16.45 -21.65
C ASN A 8 34.34 15.48 -20.46
N MET A 9 34.87 15.81 -19.28
CA MET A 9 34.69 15.04 -18.04
C MET A 9 33.28 15.24 -17.44
N GLU A 10 32.73 16.46 -17.50
CA GLU A 10 31.34 16.75 -17.09
C GLU A 10 30.33 16.07 -18.01
N GLU A 11 30.56 16.12 -19.33
CA GLU A 11 29.74 15.43 -20.33
C GLU A 11 29.78 13.90 -20.13
N ASN A 12 30.96 13.34 -19.83
CA ASN A 12 31.09 11.92 -19.46
C ASN A 12 30.46 11.59 -18.09
N MET A 13 30.39 12.53 -17.14
CA MET A 13 29.77 12.34 -15.82
C MET A 13 28.23 12.42 -15.86
N GLU A 14 27.64 13.21 -16.75
CA GLU A 14 26.21 13.13 -17.04
C GLU A 14 25.84 11.78 -17.67
N ILE A 15 26.72 11.23 -18.51
CA ILE A 15 26.58 9.91 -19.13
C ILE A 15 26.75 8.77 -18.11
N TYR A 16 27.57 8.96 -17.06
CA TYR A 16 27.86 7.96 -16.02
C TYR A 16 27.05 8.13 -14.72
N ARG A 17 25.83 8.66 -14.79
CA ARG A 17 24.93 8.59 -13.63
C ARG A 17 24.52 7.12 -13.42
N LYS A 18 25.03 6.47 -12.37
CA LYS A 18 24.78 5.03 -12.12
C LYS A 18 23.27 4.75 -12.05
N PRO A 19 22.76 3.76 -12.81
CA PRO A 19 21.33 3.51 -12.91
C PRO A 19 20.75 2.97 -11.60
N VAL A 20 19.99 3.81 -10.89
CA VAL A 20 19.41 3.48 -9.58
C VAL A 20 18.21 2.53 -9.72
N PHE A 21 17.45 2.64 -10.82
CA PHE A 21 16.22 1.87 -11.08
C PHE A 21 16.49 0.67 -12.01
N THR A 22 17.35 -0.24 -11.55
CA THR A 22 17.70 -1.47 -12.27
C THR A 22 16.70 -2.60 -11.98
N LYS A 23 16.60 -3.59 -12.88
CA LYS A 23 15.73 -4.78 -12.70
C LYS A 23 16.02 -5.53 -11.39
N GLN A 24 17.29 -5.61 -10.98
CA GLN A 24 17.71 -6.25 -9.72
C GLN A 24 17.22 -5.49 -8.49
N TRP A 25 17.28 -4.16 -8.52
CA TRP A 25 16.77 -3.30 -7.45
C TRP A 25 15.27 -3.48 -7.27
N LEU A 26 14.50 -3.54 -8.37
CA LEU A 26 13.06 -3.78 -8.32
C LEU A 26 12.75 -5.15 -7.73
N CYS A 27 13.47 -6.19 -8.14
CA CYS A 27 13.28 -7.55 -7.62
C CYS A 27 13.51 -7.62 -6.10
N VAL A 28 14.59 -7.02 -5.60
CA VAL A 28 14.89 -6.98 -4.15
C VAL A 28 13.79 -6.27 -3.37
N ARG A 29 13.28 -5.13 -3.88
CA ARG A 29 12.19 -4.40 -3.21
C ARG A 29 10.88 -5.16 -3.21
N VAL A 30 10.53 -5.75 -4.35
CA VAL A 30 9.32 -6.57 -4.47
C VAL A 30 9.37 -7.74 -3.50
N LEU A 31 10.51 -8.45 -3.41
CA LEU A 31 10.71 -9.58 -2.49
C LEU A 31 10.63 -9.13 -1.02
N PHE A 32 11.27 -8.01 -0.68
CA PHE A 32 11.19 -7.44 0.67
C PHE A 32 9.74 -7.08 1.04
N VAL A 33 9.00 -6.45 0.13
CA VAL A 33 7.62 -6.04 0.34
C VAL A 33 6.67 -7.23 0.47
N THR A 34 6.81 -8.27 -0.37
CA THR A 34 6.03 -9.50 -0.20
C THR A 34 6.32 -10.13 1.15
N GLY A 35 7.59 -10.26 1.54
CA GLY A 35 7.96 -10.80 2.85
C GLY A 35 7.36 -9.99 4.00
N LEU A 36 7.44 -8.66 3.94
CA LEU A 36 6.87 -7.76 4.93
C LEU A 36 5.34 -7.89 5.02
N SER A 37 4.64 -8.00 3.89
CA SER A 37 3.19 -8.18 3.86
C SER A 37 2.76 -9.50 4.50
N LEU A 38 3.49 -10.59 4.27
CA LEU A 38 3.21 -11.89 4.88
C LEU A 38 3.43 -11.84 6.39
N PHE A 39 4.56 -11.26 6.83
CA PHE A 39 4.85 -11.09 8.25
C PHE A 39 3.76 -10.27 8.96
N MET A 40 3.34 -9.15 8.35
CA MET A 40 2.30 -8.31 8.91
C MET A 40 0.92 -8.96 8.91
N THR A 41 0.63 -9.81 7.91
CA THR A 41 -0.61 -10.59 7.88
C THR A 41 -0.68 -11.58 9.03
N ILE A 42 0.45 -12.25 9.35
CA ILE A 42 0.52 -13.14 10.52
C ILE A 42 0.23 -12.36 11.81
N VAL A 43 0.80 -11.16 11.95
CA VAL A 43 0.52 -10.27 13.09
C VAL A 43 -0.96 -9.90 13.15
N ALA A 44 -1.57 -9.55 12.01
CA ALA A 44 -2.97 -9.16 11.95
C ALA A 44 -3.94 -10.32 12.25
N CYS A 45 -3.61 -11.54 11.83
CA CYS A 45 -4.36 -12.75 12.20
C CYS A 45 -4.37 -12.97 13.72
N GLY A 46 -3.33 -12.50 14.43
CA GLY A 46 -3.31 -12.47 15.89
C GLY A 46 -4.40 -11.60 16.51
N PHE A 47 -4.96 -10.63 15.78
CA PHE A 47 -6.05 -9.79 16.27
C PHE A 47 -7.38 -10.53 16.35
N ASP A 48 -7.58 -11.61 15.59
CA ASP A 48 -8.78 -12.45 15.72
C ASP A 48 -8.86 -13.09 17.11
N ALA A 49 -7.72 -13.48 17.69
CA ALA A 49 -7.66 -14.00 19.05
C ALA A 49 -8.06 -12.93 20.08
N LEU A 50 -7.69 -11.66 19.85
CA LEU A 50 -8.11 -10.54 20.71
C LEU A 50 -9.61 -10.28 20.57
N ALA A 51 -10.13 -10.28 19.35
CA ALA A 51 -11.55 -10.09 19.07
C ALA A 51 -12.41 -11.20 19.70
N LEU A 52 -11.91 -12.44 19.68
CA LEU A 52 -12.57 -13.59 20.31
C LEU A 52 -12.65 -13.44 21.82
N GLY A 53 -11.56 -13.05 22.49
CA GLY A 53 -11.57 -12.76 23.93
C GLY A 53 -12.59 -11.67 24.30
N ARG A 54 -12.68 -10.60 23.49
CA ARG A 54 -13.67 -9.52 23.71
C ARG A 54 -15.11 -9.95 23.51
N LYS A 55 -15.36 -10.90 22.60
CA LYS A 55 -16.67 -11.51 22.39
C LYS A 55 -17.07 -12.37 23.59
N GLU A 56 -16.15 -13.15 24.16
CA GLU A 56 -16.41 -13.98 25.34
C GLU A 56 -16.74 -13.14 26.58
N GLU A 57 -16.09 -11.97 26.73
CA GLU A 57 -16.38 -10.97 27.78
C GLU A 57 -17.74 -10.23 27.57
N PHE A 58 -18.52 -10.60 26.55
CA PHE A 58 -19.79 -9.96 26.18
C PHE A 58 -19.68 -8.46 25.79
N LEU A 59 -18.45 -7.98 25.55
CA LEU A 59 -18.17 -6.60 25.16
C LEU A 59 -18.46 -6.33 23.67
N LEU A 60 -18.33 -7.37 22.83
CA LEU A 60 -18.64 -7.29 21.40
C LEU A 60 -19.94 -8.03 21.05
N LYS A 61 -20.81 -7.36 20.30
CA LYS A 61 -21.99 -7.99 19.70
C LYS A 61 -21.55 -9.01 18.64
N LYS A 62 -22.26 -10.15 18.56
CA LYS A 62 -21.99 -11.22 17.60
C LYS A 62 -21.94 -10.73 16.14
N GLU A 63 -22.84 -9.84 15.77
CA GLU A 63 -22.90 -9.27 14.41
C GLU A 63 -21.66 -8.43 14.08
N VAL A 64 -21.25 -7.57 15.01
CA VAL A 64 -20.06 -6.71 14.84
C VAL A 64 -18.77 -7.54 14.80
N TYR A 65 -18.71 -8.62 15.59
CA TYR A 65 -17.59 -9.54 15.56
C TYR A 65 -17.40 -10.19 14.18
N ILE A 66 -18.49 -10.65 13.55
CA ILE A 66 -18.42 -11.26 12.20
C ILE A 66 -17.87 -10.24 11.20
N LEU A 67 -18.43 -9.02 11.18
CA LEU A 67 -17.97 -7.96 10.26
C LEU A 67 -16.49 -7.58 10.49
N LEU A 68 -16.01 -7.64 11.74
CA LEU A 68 -14.62 -7.36 12.08
C LEU A 68 -13.69 -8.47 11.60
N THR A 69 -14.01 -9.74 11.88
CA THR A 69 -13.22 -10.89 11.41
C THR A 69 -13.20 -10.94 9.88
N ASP A 70 -14.35 -10.74 9.23
CA ASP A 70 -14.42 -10.66 7.75
C ASP A 70 -13.52 -9.53 7.21
N SER A 71 -13.39 -8.41 7.94
CA SER A 71 -12.46 -7.34 7.56
C SER A 71 -10.99 -7.75 7.70
N ILE A 72 -10.66 -8.52 8.75
CA ILE A 72 -9.29 -8.99 9.02
C ILE A 72 -8.85 -10.00 7.95
N ASP A 73 -9.75 -10.83 7.44
CA ASP A 73 -9.45 -11.78 6.35
C ASP A 73 -8.93 -11.07 5.08
N PHE A 74 -9.35 -9.82 4.83
CA PHE A 74 -8.87 -9.02 3.71
C PHE A 74 -7.55 -8.27 3.98
N CYS A 75 -6.94 -8.44 5.16
CA CYS A 75 -5.74 -7.72 5.58
C CYS A 75 -4.56 -7.93 4.63
N PHE A 76 -4.32 -9.17 4.19
CA PHE A 76 -3.24 -9.46 3.24
C PHE A 76 -3.38 -8.63 1.96
N ALA A 77 -4.57 -8.65 1.35
CA ALA A 77 -4.83 -7.92 0.12
C ALA A 77 -4.63 -6.41 0.31
N LEU A 78 -5.13 -5.86 1.41
CA LEU A 78 -4.98 -4.46 1.74
C LEU A 78 -3.51 -4.07 1.85
N ILE A 79 -2.73 -4.77 2.67
CA ILE A 79 -1.30 -4.47 2.86
C ILE A 79 -0.52 -4.64 1.56
N PHE A 80 -0.77 -5.73 0.84
CA PHE A 80 -0.04 -6.07 -0.38
C PHE A 80 -0.26 -5.04 -1.49
N VAL A 81 -1.51 -4.65 -1.75
CA VAL A 81 -1.84 -3.69 -2.82
C VAL A 81 -1.34 -2.29 -2.48
N THR A 82 -1.43 -1.84 -1.22
CA THR A 82 -0.87 -0.55 -0.82
C THR A 82 0.65 -0.53 -1.02
N MET A 83 1.35 -1.60 -0.64
CA MET A 83 2.81 -1.66 -0.79
C MET A 83 3.25 -1.72 -2.26
N MET A 84 2.52 -2.47 -3.09
CA MET A 84 2.75 -2.48 -4.53
C MET A 84 2.54 -1.11 -5.15
N THR A 85 1.51 -0.40 -4.69
CA THR A 85 1.25 0.98 -5.11
C THR A 85 2.43 1.89 -4.76
N LEU A 86 2.99 1.77 -3.54
CA LEU A 86 4.19 2.54 -3.16
C LEU A 86 5.38 2.25 -4.09
N ILE A 87 5.62 0.99 -4.46
CA ILE A 87 6.69 0.63 -5.41
C ILE A 87 6.45 1.27 -6.79
N VAL A 88 5.24 1.13 -7.35
CA VAL A 88 4.89 1.73 -8.66
C VAL A 88 5.09 3.24 -8.63
N MET A 89 4.68 3.88 -7.54
CA MET A 89 4.84 5.31 -7.32
C MET A 89 6.31 5.71 -7.14
N GLU A 90 7.12 4.86 -6.49
CA GLU A 90 8.57 5.02 -6.35
C GLU A 90 9.24 5.13 -7.74
N ILE A 91 8.85 4.24 -8.66
CA ILE A 91 9.35 4.20 -10.04
C ILE A 91 8.82 5.41 -10.84
N ALA A 92 7.53 5.73 -10.72
CA ALA A 92 6.88 6.79 -11.46
C ALA A 92 7.45 8.19 -11.14
N TYR A 93 7.75 8.45 -9.87
CA TYR A 93 8.26 9.75 -9.42
C TYR A 93 9.78 9.77 -9.21
N ARG A 94 10.48 8.67 -9.48
CA ARG A 94 11.94 8.49 -9.31
C ARG A 94 12.46 8.92 -7.93
N ARG A 95 11.70 8.63 -6.87
CA ARG A 95 12.08 8.98 -5.49
C ARG A 95 12.31 7.71 -4.71
N CYS A 96 13.55 7.46 -4.28
CA CYS A 96 13.86 6.26 -3.50
C CYS A 96 13.24 6.35 -2.10
N LEU A 97 12.35 5.41 -1.79
CA LEU A 97 11.79 5.25 -0.45
C LEU A 97 12.74 4.38 0.39
N ASN A 98 12.98 4.79 1.63
CA ASN A 98 13.79 4.03 2.57
C ASN A 98 13.01 2.80 3.06
N TYR A 99 13.70 1.68 3.34
CA TYR A 99 13.07 0.45 3.84
C TYR A 99 12.22 0.68 5.11
N LEU A 100 12.66 1.58 5.98
CA LEU A 100 11.93 1.96 7.19
C LEU A 100 10.55 2.57 6.87
N GLN A 101 10.40 3.26 5.74
CA GLN A 101 9.14 3.90 5.34
C GLN A 101 8.09 2.87 4.91
N TYR A 102 8.53 1.80 4.25
CA TYR A 102 7.69 0.64 3.97
C TYR A 102 7.24 -0.03 5.27
N GLY A 103 8.16 -0.23 6.22
CA GLY A 103 7.85 -0.78 7.54
C GLY A 103 6.81 0.06 8.31
N LEU A 104 7.00 1.38 8.38
CA LEU A 104 6.06 2.27 9.07
C LEU A 104 4.68 2.30 8.42
N THR A 105 4.61 2.27 7.08
CA THR A 105 3.33 2.21 6.38
C THR A 105 2.62 0.88 6.69
N ALA A 106 3.35 -0.24 6.72
CA ALA A 106 2.79 -1.54 7.02
C ALA A 106 2.26 -1.60 8.46
N CYS A 107 3.01 -1.04 9.41
CA CYS A 107 2.57 -0.90 10.80
C CYS A 107 1.28 -0.06 10.90
N ALA A 108 1.17 1.03 10.15
CA ALA A 108 -0.05 1.85 10.13
C ALA A 108 -1.27 1.04 9.63
N LEU A 109 -1.08 0.22 8.59
CA LEU A 109 -2.12 -0.68 8.08
C LEU A 109 -2.48 -1.80 9.07
N CYS A 110 -1.55 -2.29 9.87
CA CYS A 110 -1.87 -3.23 10.95
C CYS A 110 -2.62 -2.55 12.10
N ILE A 111 -2.17 -1.37 12.54
CA ILE A 111 -2.79 -0.61 13.63
C ILE A 111 -4.24 -0.23 13.30
N PHE A 112 -4.57 -0.04 12.01
CA PHE A 112 -5.95 0.13 11.56
C PHE A 112 -6.90 -0.93 12.13
N TYR A 113 -6.56 -2.22 12.09
CA TYR A 113 -7.45 -3.29 12.59
C TYR A 113 -7.61 -3.25 14.11
N LEU A 114 -6.53 -2.92 14.81
CA LEU A 114 -6.55 -2.78 16.27
C LEU A 114 -7.39 -1.56 16.72
N LEU A 115 -7.28 -0.45 15.99
CA LEU A 115 -8.14 0.73 16.18
C LEU A 115 -9.60 0.41 15.84
N LEU A 116 -9.84 -0.34 14.76
CA LEU A 116 -11.18 -0.75 14.35
C LEU A 116 -11.84 -1.61 15.43
N LEU A 117 -11.12 -2.59 15.98
CA LEU A 117 -11.58 -3.40 17.12
C LEU A 117 -11.96 -2.51 18.31
N ALA A 118 -11.04 -1.63 18.75
CA ALA A 118 -11.27 -0.76 19.90
C ALA A 118 -12.44 0.24 19.70
N MET A 119 -12.61 0.79 18.49
CA MET A 119 -13.69 1.70 18.18
C MET A 119 -15.03 0.97 18.04
N ALA A 120 -15.03 -0.24 17.48
CA ALA A 120 -16.22 -1.08 17.32
C ALA A 120 -16.81 -1.54 18.67
N GLU A 121 -16.02 -1.52 19.76
CA GLU A 121 -16.55 -1.73 21.11
C GLU A 121 -17.44 -0.56 21.59
N LYS A 122 -17.16 0.67 21.14
CA LYS A 122 -17.84 1.88 21.64
C LYS A 122 -18.91 2.41 20.71
N MET A 123 -18.85 2.06 19.42
CA MET A 123 -19.65 2.67 18.35
C MET A 123 -20.15 1.59 17.37
N PRO A 124 -21.23 1.86 16.61
CA PRO A 124 -21.67 0.94 15.56
C PRO A 124 -20.57 0.80 14.49
N PHE A 125 -20.46 -0.41 13.92
CA PHE A 125 -19.39 -0.80 12.99
C PHE A 125 -19.17 0.20 11.85
N TRP A 126 -20.24 0.71 11.23
CA TRP A 126 -20.14 1.68 10.14
C TRP A 126 -19.43 2.98 10.55
N LEU A 127 -19.77 3.54 11.73
CA LEU A 127 -19.14 4.76 12.24
C LEU A 127 -17.70 4.50 12.67
N ALA A 128 -17.45 3.37 13.32
CA ALA A 128 -16.10 2.96 13.70
C ALA A 128 -15.21 2.81 12.47
N TYR A 129 -15.69 2.13 11.43
CA TYR A 129 -14.97 1.93 10.18
C TYR A 129 -14.66 3.25 9.48
N ALA A 130 -15.66 4.11 9.26
CA ALA A 130 -15.45 5.40 8.61
C ALA A 130 -14.45 6.28 9.37
N THR A 131 -14.52 6.30 10.71
CA THR A 131 -13.60 7.07 11.56
C THR A 131 -12.18 6.55 11.44
N VAL A 132 -11.96 5.24 11.56
CA VAL A 132 -10.61 4.68 11.51
C VAL A 132 -10.03 4.76 10.09
N VAL A 133 -10.84 4.57 9.04
CA VAL A 133 -10.41 4.78 7.65
C VAL A 133 -9.94 6.22 7.45
N THR A 134 -10.71 7.22 7.88
CA THR A 134 -10.29 8.62 7.73
C THR A 134 -9.01 8.92 8.50
N MET A 135 -8.84 8.38 9.71
CA MET A 135 -7.59 8.52 10.48
C MET A 135 -6.39 7.88 9.76
N THR A 136 -6.53 6.65 9.26
CA THR A 136 -5.43 5.93 8.61
C THR A 136 -5.08 6.53 7.25
N VAL A 137 -6.08 6.86 6.43
CA VAL A 137 -5.88 7.51 5.13
C VAL A 137 -5.19 8.86 5.32
N THR A 138 -5.64 9.68 6.27
CA THR A 138 -5.00 10.99 6.53
C THR A 138 -3.56 10.82 7.03
N LEU A 139 -3.31 9.87 7.94
CA LEU A 139 -1.97 9.58 8.45
C LEU A 139 -0.99 9.19 7.32
N ILE A 140 -1.36 8.20 6.50
CA ILE A 140 -0.50 7.72 5.41
C ILE A 140 -0.34 8.79 4.33
N THR A 141 -1.43 9.46 3.96
CA THR A 141 -1.40 10.53 2.94
C THR A 141 -0.49 11.67 3.37
N TRP A 142 -0.58 12.09 4.64
CA TRP A 142 0.27 13.12 5.22
C TRP A 142 1.74 12.68 5.28
N TYR A 143 1.99 11.45 5.73
CA TYR A 143 3.31 10.86 5.76
C TYR A 143 3.98 10.83 4.39
N CYS A 144 3.27 10.35 3.36
CA CYS A 144 3.73 10.34 1.97
C CYS A 144 3.97 11.75 1.42
N LYS A 145 3.14 12.73 1.80
CA LYS A 145 3.32 14.13 1.40
C LYS A 145 4.62 14.71 1.98
N CYS A 146 4.89 14.46 3.26
CA CYS A 146 6.09 14.94 3.93
C CYS A 146 7.37 14.33 3.36
N ILE A 147 7.36 13.05 3.00
CA ILE A 147 8.53 12.37 2.43
C ILE A 147 8.83 12.82 1.01
N THR A 148 7.80 12.86 0.16
CA THR A 148 8.01 13.05 -1.28
C THR A 148 8.01 14.52 -1.69
N GLY A 149 7.42 15.41 -0.88
CA GLY A 149 7.26 16.84 -1.19
C GLY A 149 6.36 17.13 -2.40
N ASN A 150 5.80 16.10 -3.04
CA ASN A 150 4.97 16.22 -4.24
C ASN A 150 3.50 15.91 -3.92
N ARG A 151 2.62 16.87 -4.23
CA ARG A 151 1.16 16.73 -4.03
C ARG A 151 0.55 15.65 -4.91
N GLY A 152 1.07 15.43 -6.13
CA GLY A 152 0.58 14.38 -7.03
C GLY A 152 0.82 12.98 -6.50
N PHE A 153 1.97 12.75 -5.84
CA PHE A 153 2.30 11.47 -5.22
C PHE A 153 1.32 11.13 -4.07
N SER A 154 1.17 12.07 -3.15
CA SER A 154 0.29 11.91 -1.97
C SER A 154 -1.20 11.78 -2.38
N GLY A 155 -1.64 12.53 -3.39
CA GLY A 155 -3.00 12.43 -3.91
C GLY A 155 -3.32 11.05 -4.48
N LEU A 156 -2.42 10.47 -5.26
CA LEU A 156 -2.60 9.11 -5.81
C LEU A 156 -2.65 8.04 -4.71
N VAL A 157 -1.76 8.12 -3.71
CA VAL A 157 -1.78 7.20 -2.55
C VAL A 157 -3.10 7.31 -1.78
N SER A 158 -3.61 8.52 -1.57
CA SER A 158 -4.89 8.74 -0.90
C SER A 158 -6.06 8.13 -1.66
N VAL A 159 -6.11 8.30 -2.98
CA VAL A 159 -7.15 7.72 -3.83
C VAL A 159 -7.12 6.20 -3.80
N VAL A 160 -5.93 5.59 -3.89
CA VAL A 160 -5.79 4.13 -3.84
C VAL A 160 -6.23 3.59 -2.48
N LEU A 161 -5.78 4.20 -1.37
CA LEU A 161 -6.21 3.78 -0.03
C LEU A 161 -7.72 3.93 0.16
N ALA A 162 -8.32 5.02 -0.31
CA ALA A 162 -9.77 5.23 -0.21
C ALA A 162 -10.54 4.16 -1.00
N LEU A 163 -10.05 3.78 -2.18
CA LEU A 163 -10.62 2.69 -2.98
C LEU A 163 -10.44 1.33 -2.28
N GLU A 164 -9.27 1.03 -1.73
CA GLU A 164 -9.01 -0.22 -1.00
C GLU A 164 -9.95 -0.38 0.19
N TYR A 165 -10.05 0.63 1.07
CA TYR A 165 -10.96 0.59 2.21
C TYR A 165 -12.43 0.59 1.78
N GLY A 166 -12.81 1.35 0.74
CA GLY A 166 -14.16 1.30 0.19
C GLY A 166 -14.53 -0.09 -0.34
N LEU A 167 -13.55 -0.78 -0.95
CA LEU A 167 -13.72 -2.13 -1.47
C LEU A 167 -13.88 -3.16 -0.37
N VAL A 168 -13.04 -3.11 0.67
CA VAL A 168 -13.17 -3.98 1.86
C VAL A 168 -14.53 -3.80 2.51
N LEU A 169 -14.97 -2.55 2.70
CA LEU A 169 -16.29 -2.26 3.26
C LEU A 169 -17.41 -2.88 2.42
N THR A 170 -17.32 -2.76 1.10
CA THR A 170 -18.29 -3.33 0.15
C THR A 170 -18.31 -4.85 0.24
N LEU A 171 -17.15 -5.51 0.32
CA LEU A 171 -17.03 -6.95 0.46
C LEU A 171 -17.67 -7.47 1.74
N VAL A 172 -17.40 -6.80 2.87
CA VAL A 172 -17.91 -7.17 4.19
C VAL A 172 -19.44 -7.09 4.24
N TYR A 173 -20.06 -6.08 3.62
CA TYR A 173 -21.53 -5.95 3.62
C TYR A 173 -22.26 -6.89 2.66
N ILE A 174 -21.66 -7.20 1.51
CA ILE A 174 -22.35 -7.92 0.45
C ILE A 174 -22.29 -9.44 0.64
N GLY A 175 -21.29 -9.96 1.37
CA GLY A 175 -21.18 -11.35 1.83
C GLY A 175 -21.30 -12.41 0.71
N SER A 176 -22.52 -12.72 0.30
CA SER A 176 -22.88 -13.65 -0.78
C SER A 176 -22.21 -13.38 -2.14
N LEU A 177 -21.95 -12.11 -2.51
CA LEU A 177 -21.23 -11.77 -3.76
C LEU A 177 -19.77 -11.37 -3.53
N ALA A 178 -19.21 -11.63 -2.35
CA ALA A 178 -17.83 -11.28 -2.03
C ALA A 178 -16.84 -11.93 -3.01
N LEU A 179 -17.09 -13.19 -3.42
CA LEU A 179 -16.27 -13.88 -4.40
C LEU A 179 -16.26 -13.19 -5.77
N LEU A 180 -17.42 -12.68 -6.21
CA LEU A 180 -17.57 -12.00 -7.50
C LEU A 180 -16.85 -10.63 -7.47
N ILE A 181 -17.12 -9.83 -6.44
CA ILE A 181 -16.53 -8.49 -6.31
C ILE A 181 -15.02 -8.59 -6.08
N GLY A 182 -14.57 -9.55 -5.28
CA GLY A 182 -13.16 -9.80 -5.02
C GLY A 182 -12.39 -10.30 -6.25
N SER A 183 -12.96 -11.22 -7.02
CA SER A 183 -12.33 -11.66 -8.28
C SER A 183 -12.29 -10.55 -9.32
N LEU A 184 -13.35 -9.74 -9.43
CA LEU A 184 -13.38 -8.58 -10.32
C LEU A 184 -12.35 -7.52 -9.90
N SER A 185 -12.16 -7.28 -8.61
CA SER A 185 -11.19 -6.31 -8.11
C SER A 185 -9.75 -6.72 -8.41
N ILE A 186 -9.41 -7.99 -8.18
CA ILE A 186 -8.10 -8.55 -8.51
C ILE A 186 -7.89 -8.53 -10.04
N PHE A 187 -8.93 -8.81 -10.82
CA PHE A 187 -8.88 -8.73 -12.28
C PHE A 187 -8.59 -7.30 -12.76
N VAL A 188 -9.26 -6.29 -12.19
CA VAL A 188 -9.00 -4.87 -12.49
C VAL A 188 -7.59 -4.47 -12.08
N LEU A 189 -7.13 -4.87 -10.88
CA LEU A 189 -5.76 -4.62 -10.42
C LEU A 189 -4.72 -5.26 -11.34
N LEU A 190 -4.95 -6.49 -11.79
CA LEU A 190 -4.09 -7.17 -12.76
C LEU A 190 -4.09 -6.46 -14.11
N SER A 191 -5.25 -6.08 -14.63
CA SER A 191 -5.40 -5.35 -15.89
C SER A 191 -4.64 -4.01 -15.84
N LEU A 192 -4.80 -3.26 -14.75
CA LEU A 192 -4.08 -2.01 -14.52
C LEU A 192 -2.57 -2.24 -14.44
N SER A 193 -2.13 -3.27 -13.72
CA SER A 193 -0.72 -3.65 -13.61
C SER A 193 -0.11 -4.00 -14.98
N MET A 194 -0.82 -4.80 -15.79
CA MET A 194 -0.39 -5.11 -17.16
C MET A 194 -0.30 -3.85 -18.03
N PHE A 195 -1.29 -2.96 -17.94
CA PHE A 195 -1.28 -1.71 -18.70
C PHE A 195 -0.13 -0.78 -18.28
N LEU A 196 0.15 -0.68 -16.98
CA LEU A 196 1.29 0.09 -16.45
C LEU A 196 2.62 -0.53 -16.91
N SER A 197 2.73 -1.86 -16.93
CA SER A 197 3.91 -2.57 -17.43
C SER A 197 4.22 -2.24 -18.89
N LEU A 198 3.19 -2.10 -19.75
CA LEU A 198 3.36 -1.67 -21.14
C LEU A 198 3.92 -0.25 -21.29
N ARG A 199 3.76 0.59 -20.26
CA ARG A 199 4.30 1.97 -20.25
C ARG A 199 5.73 2.04 -19.72
N LEU A 200 6.23 0.97 -19.12
CA LEU A 200 7.62 0.86 -18.67
C LEU A 200 8.51 0.51 -19.86
N LYS A 201 9.38 1.43 -20.27
CA LYS A 201 10.43 1.15 -21.26
C LYS A 201 11.74 0.89 -20.52
N VAL A 202 12.39 -0.23 -20.85
CA VAL A 202 13.75 -0.53 -20.37
C VAL A 202 14.73 0.08 -21.36
N GLU A 203 15.43 1.12 -20.95
CA GLU A 203 16.46 1.80 -21.76
C GLU A 203 17.75 1.82 -20.94
N ASN A 204 18.84 1.26 -21.46
CA ASN A 204 20.13 1.11 -20.76
C ASN A 204 20.04 0.49 -19.35
N ASN A 205 19.23 -0.57 -19.18
CA ASN A 205 18.95 -1.21 -17.88
C ASN A 205 18.25 -0.32 -16.82
N GLU A 206 17.81 0.88 -17.18
CA GLU A 206 16.94 1.72 -16.35
C GLU A 206 15.47 1.59 -16.76
N LEU A 207 14.57 1.62 -15.76
CA LEU A 207 13.12 1.71 -15.97
C LEU A 207 12.71 3.17 -16.16
N LEU A 208 12.29 3.52 -17.38
CA LEU A 208 11.80 4.86 -17.70
C LEU A 208 10.30 4.83 -18.06
N PHE A 209 9.55 5.76 -17.49
CA PHE A 209 8.21 6.08 -17.97
C PHE A 209 8.31 7.01 -19.18
N LYS A 210 7.66 6.62 -20.30
CA LYS A 210 7.51 7.48 -21.46
C LYS A 210 6.71 8.72 -21.05
N LYS A 211 7.36 9.89 -20.99
CA LYS A 211 6.68 11.18 -20.80
C LYS A 211 5.88 11.48 -22.06
N LEU A 212 4.60 11.89 -21.90
CA LEU A 212 3.73 12.35 -22.97
C LEU A 212 4.34 13.55 -23.70
#